data_AF-A0A0M2RC35-F1
#
_entry.id   AF-A0A0M2RC35-F1
#
_cell.length_a   1.000
_cell.length_b   1.000
_cell.length_c   1.000
_cell.angle_alpha   90.00
_cell.angle_beta   90.00
_cell.angle_gamma   90.00
#
_symmetry.space_group_name_H-M   'P 1'
#
loop_
_entity.id
_entity.type
_entity.pdbx_description
1 polymer ?
#
loop_
_entity_poly.entity_id
_entity_poly.type
_entity_poly.pdbx_seq_one_letter_code
_entity_poly.pdbx_strand_id
1 'polypeptide(L)'
;MILVKVDVIPRGDYSKQKQIGEIKIANITGPHTYRMSSDYKYQIKSEDGETVFEGTIIDSYNGNAFELISECLNAWNEGWIVTPDNHGDGGVRVKEKTDRR
;
A
#
# COMPACT_ATOMS: atom_id res chain seq x y z
N MET A 1 12.11 -0.53 6.74
CA MET A 1 10.71 -0.07 6.85
C MET A 1 10.63 1.30 6.19
N ILE A 2 9.69 1.48 5.27
CA ILE A 2 9.41 2.75 4.60
C ILE A 2 8.18 3.37 5.27
N LEU A 3 8.23 4.69 5.46
CA LEU A 3 7.13 5.48 6.00
C LEU A 3 6.70 6.51 4.95
N VAL A 4 5.43 6.48 4.57
CA VAL A 4 4.83 7.49 3.68
C VAL A 4 3.83 8.30 4.48
N LYS A 5 3.99 9.63 4.51
CA LYS A 5 3.04 10.53 5.16
C LYS A 5 2.19 11.22 4.10
N VAL A 6 0.90 11.29 4.35
CA VAL A 6 -0.04 11.98 3.47
C VAL A 6 -0.43 13.29 4.15
N ASP A 7 0.05 14.39 3.58
CA ASP A 7 -0.19 15.73 4.10
C ASP A 7 -1.11 16.51 3.16
N VAL A 8 -2.06 17.25 3.74
CA VAL A 8 -2.83 18.27 3.05
C VAL A 8 -2.17 19.61 3.29
N ILE A 9 -1.91 20.36 2.21
CA ILE A 9 -1.39 21.73 2.25
C ILE A 9 -2.47 22.66 1.69
N PRO A 10 -3.34 23.24 2.55
CA PRO A 10 -4.46 24.05 2.10
C PRO A 10 -3.97 25.25 1.30
N ARG A 11 -4.35 25.34 0.02
CA ARG A 11 -3.97 26.43 -0.89
C ARG A 11 -2.44 26.65 -1.01
N GLY A 12 -1.63 25.61 -0.78
CA GLY A 12 -0.17 25.73 -0.81
C GLY A 12 0.44 26.42 0.42
N ASP A 13 -0.35 26.72 1.45
CA ASP A 13 0.12 27.31 2.69
C ASP A 13 0.70 26.24 3.64
N TYR A 14 2.03 26.08 3.61
CA TYR A 14 2.75 25.12 4.46
C TYR A 14 2.59 25.39 5.97
N SER A 15 2.24 26.62 6.39
CA SER A 15 1.95 26.89 7.79
C SER A 15 0.67 26.21 8.28
N LYS A 16 -0.20 25.79 7.34
CA LYS A 16 -1.45 25.06 7.60
C LYS A 16 -1.37 23.60 7.20
N GLN A 17 -0.17 23.07 6.96
CA GLN A 17 0.03 21.66 6.63
C GLN A 17 -0.55 20.77 7.73
N LYS A 18 -1.31 19.75 7.32
CA LYS A 18 -1.91 18.77 8.23
C LYS A 18 -1.67 17.37 7.69
N GLN A 19 -1.07 16.51 8.51
CA GLN A 19 -0.99 15.09 8.21
C GLN A 19 -2.39 14.48 8.36
N ILE A 20 -2.91 13.88 7.29
CA ILE A 20 -4.24 13.25 7.27
C ILE A 20 -4.17 11.72 7.20
N GLY A 21 -2.96 11.18 7.04
CA GLY A 21 -2.76 9.74 7.01
C GLY A 21 -1.29 9.35 7.02
N GLU A 22 -1.05 8.08 7.28
CA GLU A 22 0.27 7.47 7.29
C GLU A 22 0.19 6.07 6.68
N ILE A 23 1.15 5.72 5.82
CA ILE A 23 1.36 4.34 5.38
C ILE A 23 2.70 3.84 5.91
N LYS A 24 2.67 2.69 6.58
CA LYS A 24 3.86 1.91 6.94
C LYS A 24 4.02 0.77 5.96
N ILE A 25 5.21 0.62 5.37
CA ILE A 25 5.55 -0.49 4.47
C ILE A 25 6.76 -1.22 5.04
N ALA A 26 6.60 -2.51 5.32
CA ALA A 26 7.64 -3.36 5.88
C ALA A 26 7.92 -4.53 4.94
N ASN A 27 9.19 -4.73 4.61
CA ASN A 27 9.63 -5.97 3.98
C ASN A 27 9.42 -7.11 5.00
N ILE A 28 8.70 -8.15 4.59
CA ILE A 28 8.40 -9.33 5.41
C ILE A 28 9.13 -10.57 4.90
N THR A 29 9.98 -10.42 3.88
CA THR A 29 10.79 -11.49 3.32
C THR A 29 11.95 -11.78 4.26
N GLY A 30 11.99 -13.01 4.75
CA GLY A 30 13.07 -13.44 5.62
C GLY A 30 14.41 -13.52 4.87
N PRO A 31 15.55 -13.33 5.55
CA PRO A 31 16.89 -13.38 4.94
C PRO A 31 17.31 -14.76 4.38
N HIS A 32 16.42 -15.76 4.44
CA HIS A 32 16.69 -17.15 4.02
C HIS A 32 15.67 -17.68 3.02
N THR A 33 14.86 -16.82 2.42
CA THR A 33 14.00 -17.25 1.32
C THR A 33 14.84 -17.37 0.05
N TYR A 34 14.83 -18.53 -0.60
CA TYR A 34 15.40 -18.73 -1.95
C TYR A 34 14.71 -17.90 -3.05
N ARG A 35 13.72 -17.09 -2.67
CA ARG A 35 13.04 -16.13 -3.52
C ARG A 35 13.90 -14.87 -3.66
N MET A 36 14.11 -14.44 -4.91
CA MET A 36 14.67 -13.12 -5.23
C MET A 36 13.63 -11.99 -5.07
N SER A 37 12.37 -12.33 -4.84
CA SER A 37 11.27 -11.40 -4.58
C SER A 37 11.29 -10.89 -3.14
N SER A 38 10.87 -9.65 -2.94
CA SER A 38 10.67 -9.05 -1.62
C SER A 38 9.18 -8.84 -1.33
N ASP A 39 8.53 -9.72 -0.60
CA ASP A 39 7.17 -9.48 -0.14
C ASP A 39 7.13 -8.35 0.90
N TYR A 40 6.11 -7.51 0.83
CA TYR A 40 5.91 -6.36 1.72
C TYR A 40 4.51 -6.39 2.33
N LYS A 41 4.41 -6.05 3.62
CA LYS A 41 3.14 -5.73 4.27
C LYS A 41 3.02 -4.22 4.40
N TYR A 42 1.83 -3.68 4.12
CA TYR A 42 1.53 -2.28 4.36
C TYR A 42 0.31 -2.07 5.24
N GLN A 43 0.32 -0.96 5.97
CA GLN A 43 -0.78 -0.54 6.84
C GLN A 43 -1.07 0.94 6.57
N ILE A 44 -2.34 1.25 6.31
CA ILE A 44 -2.84 2.61 6.18
C ILE A 44 -3.48 3.01 7.50
N LYS A 45 -3.05 4.14 8.03
CA LYS A 45 -3.53 4.71 9.29
C LYS A 45 -4.29 6.00 9.04
N SER A 46 -5.40 6.18 9.74
CA SER A 46 -6.11 7.45 9.82
C SER A 46 -5.27 8.49 10.57
N GLU A 47 -5.76 9.74 10.58
CA GLU A 47 -5.22 10.82 11.41
C GLU A 47 -5.17 10.45 12.90
N ASP A 48 -6.16 9.71 13.39
CA ASP A 48 -6.25 9.24 14.78
C ASP A 48 -5.33 8.02 15.06
N GLY A 49 -4.59 7.55 14.05
CA GLY A 49 -3.65 6.44 14.15
C GLY A 49 -4.28 5.05 14.06
N GLU A 50 -5.60 4.98 13.88
CA GLU A 50 -6.34 3.73 13.68
C GLU A 50 -5.97 3.11 12.33
N THR A 51 -5.83 1.78 12.29
CA THR A 51 -5.58 1.09 11.03
C THR A 51 -6.88 1.00 10.26
N VAL A 52 -6.98 1.77 9.19
CA VAL A 52 -8.16 1.78 8.30
C VAL A 52 -8.07 0.68 7.26
N PHE A 53 -6.85 0.23 6.94
CA PHE A 53 -6.62 -0.79 5.94
C PHE A 53 -5.26 -1.46 6.11
N GLU A 54 -5.17 -2.73 5.74
CA GLU A 54 -3.91 -3.44 5.62
C GLU A 54 -3.91 -4.33 4.37
N GLY A 55 -2.72 -4.56 3.83
CA GLY A 55 -2.55 -5.42 2.67
C GLY A 55 -1.13 -5.92 2.51
N THR A 56 -0.96 -6.78 1.50
CA THR A 56 0.32 -7.39 1.15
C THR A 56 0.62 -7.12 -0.33
N ILE A 57 1.90 -6.88 -0.62
CA ILE A 57 2.45 -6.76 -1.97
C ILE A 57 3.50 -7.82 -2.18
N ILE A 58 3.41 -8.50 -3.32
CA ILE A 58 4.35 -9.53 -3.75
C ILE A 58 5.27 -8.91 -4.80
N ASP A 59 6.46 -8.47 -4.40
CA ASP A 59 7.44 -7.88 -5.33
C ASP A 59 8.05 -8.97 -6.19
N SER A 60 7.39 -9.26 -7.31
CA SER A 60 7.78 -10.34 -8.21
C SER A 60 9.02 -10.00 -9.04
N TYR A 61 9.50 -8.75 -8.99
CA TYR A 61 10.54 -8.23 -9.90
C TYR A 61 11.79 -7.70 -9.18
N ASN A 62 11.83 -7.76 -7.85
CA ASN A 62 12.91 -7.18 -7.04
C ASN A 62 13.11 -5.69 -7.35
N GLY A 63 11.98 -4.99 -7.50
CA GLY A 63 11.92 -3.58 -7.84
C GLY A 63 12.54 -2.70 -6.74
N ASN A 64 12.97 -1.51 -7.10
CA ASN A 64 13.44 -0.57 -6.10
C ASN A 64 12.27 -0.02 -5.26
N ALA A 65 12.56 0.61 -4.12
CA ALA A 65 11.55 1.14 -3.20
C ALA A 65 10.52 2.09 -3.85
N PHE A 66 10.89 2.81 -4.92
CA PHE A 66 10.00 3.74 -5.60
C PHE A 66 9.01 3.04 -6.54
N GLU A 67 9.46 2.00 -7.24
CA GLU A 67 8.60 1.12 -8.04
C GLU A 67 7.58 0.42 -7.14
N LEU A 68 8.03 -0.09 -5.99
CA LEU A 68 7.15 -0.68 -4.99
C LEU A 68 6.08 0.29 -4.48
N ILE A 69 6.46 1.52 -4.10
CA ILE A 69 5.50 2.55 -3.67
C ILE A 69 4.49 2.84 -4.79
N SER A 70 4.94 2.89 -6.04
CA SER A 70 4.05 3.11 -7.19
C SER A 70 3.07 1.96 -7.38
N GLU A 71 3.51 0.71 -7.21
CA GLU A 71 2.64 -0.47 -7.22
C GLU A 71 1.63 -0.44 -6.07
N CYS A 72 2.02 -0.03 -4.85
CA CYS A 72 1.10 0.20 -3.74
C CYS A 72 -0.03 1.16 -4.15
N LEU A 73 0.36 2.33 -4.68
CA LEU A 73 -0.56 3.41 -5.03
C LEU A 73 -1.53 2.98 -6.14
N ASN A 74 -1.03 2.27 -7.16
CA ASN A 74 -1.85 1.73 -8.24
C ASN A 74 -2.82 0.66 -7.71
N ALA A 75 -2.35 -0.27 -6.88
CA ALA A 75 -3.17 -1.30 -6.28
C ALA A 75 -4.32 -0.70 -5.45
N TRP A 76 -4.06 0.34 -4.67
CA TRP A 76 -5.10 1.03 -3.89
C TRP A 76 -6.07 1.79 -4.78
N ASN A 77 -5.57 2.47 -5.82
CA ASN A 77 -6.42 3.16 -6.78
C ASN A 77 -7.39 2.19 -7.48
N GLU A 78 -6.98 0.94 -7.68
CA GLU A 78 -7.82 -0.13 -8.22
C GLU A 78 -8.64 -0.90 -7.16
N GLY A 79 -8.52 -0.55 -5.87
CA GLY A 79 -9.26 -1.18 -4.78
C GLY A 79 -8.78 -2.57 -4.37
N TRP A 80 -7.52 -2.93 -4.63
CA TRP A 80 -6.91 -4.18 -4.15
C TRP A 80 -6.54 -4.11 -2.67
N ILE A 81 -6.96 -5.13 -1.91
CA ILE A 81 -6.57 -5.43 -0.53
C ILE A 81 -5.31 -6.29 -0.51
N VAL A 82 -5.27 -7.31 -1.37
CA VAL A 82 -4.09 -8.13 -1.61
C VAL A 82 -3.81 -8.03 -3.10
N THR A 83 -2.60 -7.60 -3.48
CA THR A 83 -2.22 -7.57 -4.89
C THR A 83 -2.07 -9.00 -5.41
N PRO A 84 -2.65 -9.35 -6.58
CA PRO A 84 -2.40 -10.64 -7.19
C PRO A 84 -0.93 -10.77 -7.57
N ASP A 85 -0.43 -12.00 -7.66
CA ASP A 85 0.90 -12.26 -8.20
C ASP A 85 0.98 -12.05 -9.73
N ASN A 86 2.14 -12.29 -10.31
CA ASN A 86 2.40 -12.16 -11.74
C ASN A 86 1.57 -13.14 -12.61
N HIS A 87 0.91 -14.14 -12.02
CA HIS A 87 -0.01 -15.05 -12.67
C HIS A 87 -1.48 -14.66 -12.49
N GLY A 88 -1.75 -13.58 -11.74
CA GLY A 88 -3.10 -13.12 -11.41
C GLY A 88 -3.70 -13.81 -10.19
N ASP A 89 -2.93 -14.62 -9.46
CA ASP A 89 -3.41 -15.46 -8.38
C ASP A 89 -3.34 -14.76 -7.01
N GLY A 90 -4.20 -15.17 -6.08
CA GLY A 90 -4.15 -14.74 -4.67
C GLY A 90 -4.59 -13.30 -4.39
N GLY A 91 -4.95 -12.52 -5.41
CA GLY A 91 -5.42 -11.15 -5.26
C GLY A 91 -6.81 -11.07 -4.64
N VAL A 92 -7.03 -10.04 -3.82
CA VAL A 92 -8.32 -9.74 -3.20
C VAL A 92 -8.67 -8.28 -3.45
N ARG A 93 -9.81 -7.98 -4.10
CA ARG A 93 -10.35 -6.62 -4.24
C ARG A 93 -11.48 -6.35 -3.27
N VAL A 94 -11.65 -5.09 -2.89
CA VAL A 94 -12.92 -4.61 -2.34
C VAL A 94 -13.97 -4.79 -3.43
N LYS A 95 -14.95 -5.68 -3.23
CA LYS A 95 -16.04 -5.85 -4.19
C LYS A 95 -16.82 -4.54 -4.25
N GLU A 96 -16.97 -3.97 -5.44
CA GLU A 96 -18.02 -2.98 -5.67
C GLU A 96 -19.34 -3.61 -5.23
N LYS A 97 -20.06 -2.95 -4.32
CA LYS A 97 -21.47 -3.27 -4.12
C LYS A 97 -22.16 -2.97 -5.45
N THR A 98 -22.41 -4.01 -6.23
CA THR A 98 -23.35 -3.90 -7.34
C THR A 98 -24.70 -3.71 -6.68
N ASP A 99 -25.17 -2.47 -6.59
CA ASP A 99 -26.57 -2.16 -6.34
C ASP A 99 -27.35 -2.75 -7.52
N ARG A 100 -27.70 -4.03 -7.42
CA ARG A 100 -28.69 -4.66 -8.28
C ARG A 100 -30.04 -4.05 -7.90
N ARG A 101 -30.41 -2.99 -8.62
CA ARG A 101 -31.81 -2.57 -8.77
C ARG A 101 -32.60 -3.63 -9.51
#